data_AF-A0A327VHI1-F1
#
_entry.id   AF-A0A327VHI1-F1
#
_cell.length_a   1.000
_cell.length_b   1.000
_cell.length_c   1.000
_cell.angle_alpha   90.00
_cell.angle_beta   90.00
_cell.angle_gamma   90.00
#
_symmetry.space_group_name_H-M   'P 1'
#
loop_
_entity.id
_entity.type
_entity.pdbx_description
1 polymer ?
#
loop_
_entity_poly.entity_id
_entity_poly.type
_entity_poly.pdbx_seq_one_letter_code
_entity_poly.pdbx_strand_id
1 'polypeptide(L)'
;MWARGRRVPPGSPRPTSSRGATGPRRAHGRGAAAALAAGLALLGTLASGCGIRSTSVPVDAGAAPSRASCVLPGGRETADEHDGGNLPVRVYLACGSRVSPVERRVALPGDDSERLPVARGLLDALRAQPDAEEEAAGFKTAVPRDLKVSGARPGDPPATLRLSRPIRDLPAFALAQIVCTYADTAAAGSDRSVILAGPDDGDSGGGSGSDDGGADGDGNGASDGDENTGNVSGDDGTVSGDDADGGRTEAGPGSDGADDSPRRYGCDTPLRTHPEAAATAGTPL
;
A
#
# COMPACT_ATOMS: atom_id res chain seq x y z
N MET A 1 -50.87 32.27 4.94
CA MET A 1 -51.45 31.49 3.83
C MET A 1 -50.98 30.05 3.98
N TRP A 2 -51.92 29.11 4.14
CA TRP A 2 -51.72 27.65 4.31
C TRP A 2 -51.05 27.01 3.07
N ALA A 3 -50.46 25.81 3.04
CA ALA A 3 -50.76 24.50 3.66
C ALA A 3 -49.46 23.64 3.69
N ARG A 4 -49.12 22.83 4.70
CA ARG A 4 -49.69 21.53 5.14
C ARG A 4 -49.91 20.50 4.02
N GLY A 5 -48.93 19.61 3.81
CA GLY A 5 -49.09 18.29 3.21
C GLY A 5 -48.21 17.27 3.95
N ARG A 6 -48.83 16.23 4.52
CA ARG A 6 -48.17 15.07 5.16
C ARG A 6 -48.54 13.79 4.38
N ARG A 7 -47.74 12.73 4.60
CA ARG A 7 -48.01 11.27 4.44
C ARG A 7 -47.88 10.73 3.01
N VAL A 8 -47.36 9.52 2.72
CA VAL A 8 -46.90 8.33 3.50
C VAL A 8 -46.07 7.44 2.53
N PRO A 9 -45.09 6.64 3.00
CA PRO A 9 -44.38 5.65 2.18
C PRO A 9 -44.98 4.22 2.25
N PRO A 10 -44.79 3.39 1.21
CA PRO A 10 -44.63 1.94 1.38
C PRO A 10 -43.41 1.41 0.58
N GLY A 11 -42.72 0.33 0.90
CA GLY A 11 -42.88 -0.69 1.92
C GLY A 11 -41.66 -1.62 1.87
N SER A 12 -41.38 -2.29 2.99
CA SER A 12 -40.31 -3.26 3.16
C SER A 12 -40.70 -4.63 2.59
N PRO A 13 -39.78 -5.39 1.97
CA PRO A 13 -40.03 -6.80 1.68
C PRO A 13 -39.87 -7.65 2.95
N ARG A 14 -40.84 -8.55 3.16
CA ARG A 14 -40.87 -9.57 4.22
C ARG A 14 -40.09 -10.83 3.80
N PRO A 15 -39.52 -11.59 4.75
CA PRO A 15 -38.95 -12.91 4.49
C PRO A 15 -40.05 -13.97 4.30
N THR A 16 -39.87 -14.85 3.32
CA THR A 16 -40.71 -16.02 3.08
C THR A 16 -40.31 -17.16 4.01
N SER A 17 -41.26 -17.59 4.83
CA SER A 17 -41.23 -18.80 5.63
C SER A 17 -41.75 -19.96 4.79
N SER A 18 -40.91 -20.96 4.52
CA SER A 18 -41.34 -22.24 3.94
C SER A 18 -41.59 -23.25 5.06
N ARG A 19 -42.87 -23.45 5.40
CA ARG A 19 -43.37 -24.64 6.09
C ARG A 19 -44.03 -25.55 5.05
N GLY A 20 -43.64 -26.83 5.05
CA GLY A 20 -44.41 -27.86 4.38
C GLY A 20 -43.68 -29.19 4.35
N ALA A 21 -44.08 -30.12 5.23
CA ALA A 21 -44.40 -31.50 4.88
C ALA A 21 -44.75 -32.30 6.13
N THR A 22 -46.06 -32.42 6.36
CA THR A 22 -46.68 -33.40 7.24
C THR A 22 -46.78 -34.73 6.51
N GLY A 23 -46.45 -35.85 7.17
CA GLY A 23 -46.84 -37.17 6.70
C GLY A 23 -46.44 -38.28 7.68
N PRO A 24 -47.38 -38.83 8.46
CA PRO A 24 -47.14 -40.02 9.26
C PRO A 24 -47.63 -41.27 8.52
N ARG A 25 -46.84 -42.35 8.54
CA ARG A 25 -47.36 -43.71 8.42
C ARG A 25 -46.69 -44.61 9.45
N ARG A 26 -47.48 -44.98 10.45
CA ARG A 26 -47.18 -46.09 11.37
C ARG A 26 -47.43 -47.41 10.62
N ALA A 27 -46.55 -48.38 10.81
CA ALA A 27 -46.92 -49.79 10.78
C ALA A 27 -46.11 -50.53 11.84
N HIS A 28 -46.83 -51.26 12.69
CA HIS A 28 -46.30 -52.10 13.75
C HIS A 28 -45.73 -53.41 13.20
N GLY A 29 -44.60 -53.84 13.75
CA GLY A 29 -44.12 -55.21 13.66
C GLY A 29 -43.57 -55.62 15.02
N ARG A 30 -44.34 -56.43 15.74
CA ARG A 30 -44.00 -57.07 17.01
C ARG A 30 -42.93 -58.15 16.76
N GLY A 31 -41.95 -58.27 17.64
CA GLY A 31 -41.17 -59.51 17.76
C GLY A 31 -39.78 -59.34 18.32
N ALA A 32 -39.46 -60.17 19.31
CA ALA A 32 -38.13 -60.49 19.83
C ALA A 32 -37.50 -59.47 20.80
N ALA A 33 -38.08 -59.41 22.00
CA ALA A 33 -37.27 -59.39 23.21
C ALA A 33 -36.37 -60.64 23.25
N ALA A 34 -35.07 -60.49 22.98
CA ALA A 34 -33.99 -61.38 23.42
C ALA A 34 -32.63 -60.90 22.88
N ALA A 35 -32.10 -59.78 23.37
CA ALA A 35 -30.67 -59.45 23.23
C ALA A 35 -30.19 -58.38 24.24
N LEU A 36 -30.76 -58.36 25.45
CA LEU A 36 -30.15 -57.72 26.61
C LEU A 36 -29.21 -58.76 27.24
N ALA A 37 -27.90 -58.71 26.97
CA ALA A 37 -26.85 -59.26 27.86
C ALA A 37 -25.40 -59.16 27.35
N ALA A 38 -25.10 -58.73 26.12
CA ALA A 38 -23.73 -58.81 25.58
C ALA A 38 -23.13 -57.49 25.06
N GLY A 39 -23.74 -56.33 25.36
CA GLY A 39 -23.24 -55.02 24.91
C GLY A 39 -22.46 -54.22 25.97
N LEU A 40 -22.52 -54.62 27.24
CA LEU A 40 -22.02 -53.84 28.39
C LEU A 40 -20.57 -54.16 28.80
N ALA A 41 -19.90 -55.11 28.14
CA ALA A 41 -18.52 -55.50 28.43
C ALA A 41 -17.47 -54.94 27.44
N LEU A 42 -17.86 -54.04 26.53
CA LEU A 42 -16.96 -53.38 25.58
C LEU A 42 -16.69 -51.89 25.92
N LEU A 43 -17.17 -51.42 27.07
CA LEU A 43 -16.94 -50.04 27.56
C LEU A 43 -15.62 -49.85 28.36
N GLY A 44 -14.76 -50.87 28.46
CA GLY A 44 -13.67 -50.89 29.46
C GLY A 44 -12.24 -50.65 28.98
N THR A 45 -11.92 -50.72 27.68
CA THR A 45 -10.50 -50.91 27.25
C THR A 45 -9.95 -49.93 26.22
N LEU A 46 -10.68 -48.89 25.81
CA LEU A 46 -10.13 -47.80 24.97
C LEU A 46 -9.74 -46.54 25.77
N ALA A 47 -9.59 -46.67 27.09
CA ALA A 47 -9.02 -45.63 27.95
C ALA A 47 -7.48 -45.66 28.00
N SER A 48 -6.79 -46.25 27.02
CA SER A 48 -5.40 -45.88 26.73
C SER A 48 -5.41 -44.53 26.04
N GLY A 49 -5.70 -43.48 26.79
CA GLY A 49 -5.45 -42.12 26.36
C GLY A 49 -3.98 -42.03 25.98
N CYS A 50 -3.69 -41.80 24.70
CA CYS A 50 -2.40 -41.26 24.29
C CYS A 50 -2.17 -40.03 25.14
N GLY A 51 -1.24 -40.14 26.09
CA GLY A 51 -0.76 -39.03 26.87
C GLY A 51 -0.23 -37.98 25.91
N ILE A 52 -1.03 -36.94 25.66
CA ILE A 52 -0.47 -35.66 25.27
C ILE A 52 0.39 -35.28 26.46
N ARG A 53 1.69 -35.56 26.37
CA ARG A 53 2.64 -34.81 27.17
C ARG A 53 2.35 -33.37 26.80
N SER A 54 1.74 -32.63 27.71
CA SER A 54 1.89 -31.19 27.73
C SER A 54 3.40 -30.98 27.72
N THR A 55 3.96 -30.74 26.54
CA THR A 55 5.22 -30.07 26.43
C THR A 55 4.93 -28.72 27.04
N SER A 56 5.16 -28.61 28.35
CA SER A 56 5.28 -27.34 29.05
C SER A 56 6.53 -26.69 28.48
N VAL A 57 6.42 -26.21 27.25
CA VAL A 57 7.28 -25.15 26.77
C VAL A 57 6.97 -24.04 27.77
N PRO A 58 7.96 -23.58 28.55
CA PRO A 58 7.85 -22.30 29.21
C PRO A 58 7.77 -21.32 28.05
N VAL A 59 6.55 -21.07 27.56
CA VAL A 59 6.33 -19.89 26.76
C VAL A 59 6.46 -18.79 27.79
N ASP A 60 7.69 -18.31 27.92
CA ASP A 60 7.92 -16.88 28.03
C ASP A 60 7.26 -16.29 26.77
N ALA A 61 5.92 -16.25 26.79
CA ALA A 61 5.10 -15.70 25.76
C ALA A 61 5.24 -14.19 25.95
N GLY A 62 6.45 -13.70 25.62
CA GLY A 62 6.62 -12.32 25.23
C GLY A 62 5.44 -11.97 24.34
N ALA A 63 4.81 -10.83 24.65
CA ALA A 63 3.53 -10.42 24.12
C ALA A 63 3.33 -10.94 22.69
N ALA A 64 2.31 -11.79 22.49
CA ALA A 64 2.02 -12.37 21.18
C ALA A 64 2.11 -11.27 20.12
N PRO A 65 2.79 -11.48 18.98
CA PRO A 65 3.03 -10.43 17.99
C PRO A 65 1.69 -9.81 17.64
N SER A 66 1.50 -8.59 18.11
CA SER A 66 0.27 -7.84 17.91
C SER A 66 0.13 -7.65 16.42
N ARG A 67 -0.86 -8.31 15.83
CA ARG A 67 -1.28 -7.99 14.47
C ARG A 67 -1.67 -6.53 14.50
N ALA A 68 -1.06 -5.72 13.64
CA ALA A 68 -1.42 -4.32 13.47
C ALA A 68 -2.94 -4.21 13.40
N SER A 69 -3.55 -3.49 14.35
CA SER A 69 -4.99 -3.30 14.39
C SER A 69 -5.46 -2.39 13.26
N CYS A 70 -4.57 -1.54 12.72
CA CYS A 70 -4.89 -0.45 11.79
C CYS A 70 -6.04 0.42 12.31
N VAL A 71 -6.15 0.53 13.64
CA VAL A 71 -7.17 1.30 14.34
C VAL A 71 -6.47 2.00 15.49
N LEU A 72 -6.54 3.34 15.48
CA LEU A 72 -6.07 4.15 16.60
C LEU A 72 -7.08 4.03 17.76
N PRO A 73 -6.62 3.78 18.99
CA PRO A 73 -7.48 3.74 20.15
C PRO A 73 -7.98 5.16 20.48
N GLY A 74 -9.25 5.42 20.18
CA GLY A 74 -9.86 6.73 20.31
C GLY A 74 -9.64 7.56 19.05
N GLY A 75 -10.69 7.67 18.22
CA GLY A 75 -10.77 8.76 17.26
C GLY A 75 -10.64 10.04 18.05
N ARG A 76 -9.53 10.75 17.87
CA ARG A 76 -9.28 12.03 18.52
C ARG A 76 -10.26 13.05 17.93
N GLU A 77 -11.52 13.00 18.35
CA GLU A 77 -12.29 14.21 18.67
C GLU A 77 -11.51 14.90 19.79
N THR A 78 -10.40 15.53 19.41
CA THR A 78 -9.67 16.46 20.26
C THR A 78 -10.60 17.65 20.37
N ALA A 79 -11.45 17.59 21.40
CA ALA A 79 -12.17 18.72 21.92
C ALA A 79 -11.17 19.86 22.12
N ASP A 80 -11.50 20.99 21.50
CA ASP A 80 -11.16 22.35 21.89
C ASP A 80 -9.80 22.57 22.57
N GLU A 81 -8.76 22.75 21.76
CA GLU A 81 -7.73 23.74 22.06
C GLU A 81 -7.53 24.61 20.82
N HIS A 82 -7.64 25.91 21.03
CA HIS A 82 -7.53 26.98 20.05
C HIS A 82 -6.07 27.06 19.57
N ASP A 83 -5.62 26.08 18.80
CA ASP A 83 -4.23 25.96 18.36
C ASP A 83 -4.11 26.44 16.90
N GLY A 84 -3.94 27.75 16.76
CA GLY A 84 -3.14 28.38 15.70
C GLY A 84 -3.34 27.96 14.23
N GLY A 85 -4.54 27.58 13.79
CA GLY A 85 -4.83 27.33 12.37
C GLY A 85 -4.66 25.90 11.86
N ASN A 86 -4.60 24.89 12.74
CA ASN A 86 -4.53 23.48 12.32
C ASN A 86 -5.93 22.85 12.19
N LEU A 87 -6.26 22.33 10.99
CA LEU A 87 -7.54 21.68 10.70
C LEU A 87 -7.41 20.14 10.77
N PRO A 88 -8.42 19.41 11.29
CA PRO A 88 -8.45 17.96 11.23
C PRO A 88 -8.66 17.51 9.78
N VAL A 89 -7.73 16.72 9.26
CA VAL A 89 -7.77 16.15 7.91
C VAL A 89 -7.56 14.64 7.96
N ARG A 90 -8.14 13.94 6.99
CA ARG A 90 -7.96 12.51 6.82
C ARG A 90 -6.84 12.23 5.84
N VAL A 91 -5.74 11.65 6.32
CA VAL A 91 -4.65 11.12 5.49
C VAL A 91 -4.76 9.60 5.40
N TYR A 92 -4.26 9.01 4.32
CA TYR A 92 -4.24 7.56 4.16
C TYR A 92 -2.83 7.02 4.35
N LEU A 93 -2.63 6.16 5.35
CA LEU A 93 -1.36 5.55 5.68
C LEU A 93 -1.34 4.06 5.35
N ALA A 94 -0.16 3.53 5.02
CA ALA A 94 0.01 2.09 4.82
C ALA A 94 -0.18 1.36 6.16
N CYS A 95 -0.95 0.26 6.14
CA CYS A 95 -1.09 -0.63 7.29
C CYS A 95 -1.29 -2.06 6.80
N GLY A 96 -0.29 -2.90 6.99
CA GLY A 96 -0.25 -4.23 6.38
C GLY A 96 -0.25 -4.14 4.85
N SER A 97 -1.17 -4.87 4.19
CA SER A 97 -1.29 -4.92 2.73
C SER A 97 -2.26 -3.90 2.13
N ARG A 98 -2.66 -2.87 2.89
CA ARG A 98 -3.69 -1.90 2.49
C ARG A 98 -3.30 -0.48 2.92
N VAL A 99 -4.00 0.52 2.42
CA VAL A 99 -4.00 1.87 2.99
C VAL A 99 -5.25 2.11 3.81
N SER A 100 -5.12 2.79 4.94
CA SER A 100 -6.19 3.02 5.90
C SER A 100 -6.17 4.48 6.37
N PRO A 101 -7.35 5.09 6.60
CA PRO A 101 -7.43 6.49 6.99
C PRO A 101 -6.92 6.70 8.42
N VAL A 102 -6.27 7.84 8.63
CA VAL A 102 -5.84 8.37 9.92
C VAL A 102 -6.18 9.86 9.95
N GLU A 103 -6.70 10.34 11.08
CA GLU A 103 -7.02 11.75 11.27
C GLU A 103 -5.79 12.46 11.85
N ARG A 104 -5.29 13.48 11.13
CA ARG A 104 -4.17 14.33 11.54
C ARG A 104 -4.62 15.78 11.57
N ARG A 105 -4.00 16.60 12.42
CA ARG A 105 -4.17 18.06 12.39
C ARG A 105 -3.08 18.67 11.52
N VAL A 106 -3.47 19.45 10.52
CA VAL A 106 -2.56 20.02 9.53
C VAL A 106 -2.83 21.51 9.38
N ALA A 107 -1.75 22.31 9.37
CA ALA A 107 -1.81 23.71 8.97
C ALA A 107 -2.06 23.76 7.46
N LEU A 108 -3.30 23.94 7.07
CA LEU A 108 -3.67 24.23 5.69
C LEU A 108 -3.86 25.74 5.54
N PRO A 109 -3.56 26.31 4.36
CA PRO A 109 -3.90 27.69 4.06
C PRO A 109 -5.39 27.93 4.30
N GLY A 110 -5.74 29.08 4.88
CA GLY A 110 -7.08 29.35 5.40
C GLY A 110 -8.18 29.45 4.34
N ASP A 111 -7.83 29.50 3.06
CA ASP A 111 -8.75 29.39 1.95
C ASP A 111 -8.57 28.05 1.22
N ASP A 112 -9.56 27.18 1.37
CA ASP A 112 -9.66 25.88 0.65
C ASP A 112 -9.77 26.06 -0.88
N SER A 113 -9.77 27.29 -1.38
CA SER A 113 -9.94 27.67 -2.78
C SER A 113 -8.75 27.26 -3.65
N GLU A 114 -7.54 27.23 -3.06
CA GLU A 114 -6.31 27.01 -3.82
C GLU A 114 -5.83 25.56 -3.70
N ARG A 115 -6.10 24.78 -4.76
CA ARG A 115 -5.73 23.35 -4.90
C ARG A 115 -4.28 23.04 -4.54
N LEU A 116 -3.33 23.82 -5.09
CA LEU A 116 -1.91 23.52 -4.97
C LEU A 116 -1.37 23.73 -3.54
N PRO A 117 -1.67 24.85 -2.87
CA PRO A 117 -1.37 25.01 -1.45
C PRO A 117 -1.95 23.90 -0.56
N VAL A 118 -3.21 23.48 -0.78
CA VAL A 118 -3.82 22.36 -0.06
C VAL A 118 -3.08 21.04 -0.34
N ALA A 119 -2.79 20.75 -1.61
CA ALA A 119 -2.05 19.55 -2.00
C ALA A 119 -0.66 19.46 -1.35
N ARG A 120 0.05 20.60 -1.23
CA ARG A 120 1.35 20.68 -0.55
C ARG A 120 1.23 20.38 0.94
N GLY A 121 0.30 21.02 1.65
CA GLY A 121 0.09 20.76 3.07
C GLY A 121 -0.31 19.31 3.37
N LEU A 122 -1.16 18.71 2.53
CA LEU A 122 -1.51 17.30 2.62
C LEU A 122 -0.33 16.35 2.30
N LEU A 123 0.54 16.72 1.35
CA LEU A 123 1.76 15.95 1.07
C LEU A 123 2.75 16.03 2.23
N ASP A 124 2.90 17.19 2.86
CA ASP A 124 3.70 17.37 4.06
C ASP A 124 3.19 16.48 5.20
N ALA A 125 1.87 16.49 5.40
CA ALA A 125 1.22 15.62 6.37
C ALA A 125 1.43 14.13 6.08
N LEU A 126 1.39 13.70 4.81
CA LEU A 126 1.65 12.30 4.42
C LEU A 126 3.12 11.89 4.62
N ARG A 127 4.06 12.80 4.37
CA ARG A 127 5.49 12.55 4.51
C ARG A 127 5.96 12.59 5.96
N ALA A 128 5.20 13.21 6.87
CA ALA A 128 5.52 13.24 8.29
C ALA A 128 5.58 11.80 8.86
N GLN A 129 6.56 11.56 9.73
CA GLN A 129 6.72 10.25 10.35
C GLN A 129 5.47 9.93 11.17
N PRO A 130 4.98 8.67 11.17
CA PRO A 130 3.94 8.30 12.10
C PRO A 130 4.36 8.54 13.55
N ASP A 131 3.45 9.04 14.37
CA ASP A 131 3.70 9.22 15.80
C ASP A 131 3.69 7.88 16.55
N ALA A 132 4.01 7.89 17.85
CA ALA A 132 4.13 6.66 18.64
C ALA A 132 2.83 5.82 18.68
N GLU A 133 1.66 6.46 18.64
CA GLU A 133 0.37 5.76 18.64
C GLU A 133 0.08 5.14 17.27
N GLU A 134 0.35 5.88 16.20
CA GLU A 134 0.24 5.40 14.83
C GLU A 134 1.21 4.25 14.54
N GLU A 135 2.48 4.35 14.97
CA GLU A 135 3.47 3.29 14.85
C GLU A 135 3.06 2.05 15.65
N ALA A 136 2.56 2.22 16.89
CA ALA A 136 2.05 1.11 17.71
C ALA A 136 0.82 0.42 17.08
N ALA A 137 -0.01 1.15 16.35
CA ALA A 137 -1.14 0.61 15.59
C ALA A 137 -0.71 -0.02 14.24
N GLY A 138 0.56 0.13 13.84
CA GLY A 138 1.17 -0.47 12.66
C GLY A 138 1.11 0.39 11.39
N PHE A 139 0.81 1.68 11.51
CA PHE A 139 0.79 2.61 10.38
C PHE A 139 2.20 3.00 9.94
N LYS A 140 2.38 3.17 8.63
CA LYS A 140 3.62 3.61 7.99
C LYS A 140 3.32 4.57 6.85
N THR A 141 4.30 5.39 6.49
CA THR A 141 4.27 6.13 5.23
C THR A 141 5.27 5.52 4.25
N ALA A 142 4.82 5.25 3.02
CA ALA A 142 5.67 4.86 1.90
C ALA A 142 6.05 6.07 1.02
N VAL A 143 5.51 7.26 1.32
CA VAL A 143 5.74 8.47 0.53
C VAL A 143 7.18 8.96 0.73
N PRO A 144 7.99 9.12 -0.35
CA PRO A 144 9.36 9.61 -0.24
C PRO A 144 9.42 10.98 0.45
N ARG A 145 10.39 11.16 1.35
CA ARG A 145 10.52 12.39 2.16
C ARG A 145 10.79 13.64 1.33
N ASP A 146 11.41 13.47 0.17
CA ASP A 146 11.79 14.54 -0.76
C ASP A 146 10.80 14.73 -1.92
N LEU A 147 9.72 13.93 -1.98
CA LEU A 147 8.69 14.09 -3.02
C LEU A 147 8.02 15.46 -2.90
N LYS A 148 7.95 16.20 -4.01
CA LYS A 148 7.29 17.52 -4.08
C LYS A 148 6.09 17.47 -5.02
N VAL A 149 5.21 18.46 -4.85
CA VAL A 149 4.08 18.70 -5.76
C VAL A 149 4.09 20.14 -6.29
N SER A 150 3.95 20.26 -7.61
CA SER A 150 3.80 21.51 -8.36
C SER A 150 2.45 21.55 -9.09
N GLY A 151 2.10 22.71 -9.62
CA GLY A 151 0.88 22.89 -10.41
C GLY A 151 1.02 22.35 -11.83
N ALA A 152 -0.11 22.35 -12.55
CA ALA A 152 -0.18 22.05 -13.97
C ALA A 152 0.78 22.92 -14.80
N ARG A 153 1.40 22.33 -15.82
CA ARG A 153 2.19 23.06 -16.83
C ARG A 153 1.32 23.48 -18.02
N PRO A 154 1.79 24.38 -18.89
CA PRO A 154 1.11 24.67 -20.15
C PRO A 154 0.85 23.39 -20.96
N GLY A 155 -0.41 23.13 -21.29
CA GLY A 155 -0.83 21.94 -22.03
C GLY A 155 -1.36 20.80 -21.16
N ASP A 156 -1.13 20.82 -19.84
CA ASP A 156 -1.77 19.87 -18.94
C ASP A 156 -3.28 20.14 -18.82
N PRO A 157 -4.09 19.10 -18.55
CA PRO A 157 -5.46 19.29 -18.11
C PRO A 157 -5.56 20.23 -16.90
N PRO A 158 -6.61 21.04 -16.82
CA PRO A 158 -6.90 21.80 -15.60
C PRO A 158 -6.95 20.88 -14.40
N ALA A 159 -6.47 21.34 -13.24
CA ALA A 159 -6.37 20.55 -12.01
C ALA A 159 -5.22 19.54 -11.91
N THR A 160 -4.34 19.44 -12.90
CA THR A 160 -3.16 18.58 -12.80
C THR A 160 -2.25 19.00 -11.65
N LEU A 161 -1.84 18.03 -10.85
CA LEU A 161 -0.79 18.14 -9.84
C LEU A 161 0.42 17.34 -10.34
N ARG A 162 1.57 17.99 -10.47
CA ARG A 162 2.81 17.39 -10.94
C ARG A 162 3.65 16.91 -9.77
N LEU A 163 4.09 15.67 -9.82
CA LEU A 163 4.99 15.08 -8.83
C LEU A 163 6.43 15.27 -9.29
N SER A 164 7.35 15.55 -8.37
CA SER A 164 8.78 15.69 -8.70
C SER A 164 9.50 14.37 -9.04
N ARG A 165 8.76 13.28 -9.19
CA ARG A 165 9.27 11.95 -9.56
C ARG A 165 8.29 11.29 -10.52
N PRO A 166 8.77 10.50 -11.51
CA PRO A 166 7.89 9.79 -12.42
C PRO A 166 6.92 8.89 -11.65
N ILE A 167 5.67 8.84 -12.09
CA ILE A 167 4.63 8.07 -11.39
C ILE A 167 5.01 6.58 -11.31
N ARG A 168 5.63 6.05 -12.36
CA ARG A 168 6.12 4.65 -12.43
C ARG A 168 7.21 4.32 -11.41
N ASP A 169 7.97 5.32 -10.96
CA ASP A 169 9.08 5.15 -10.02
C ASP A 169 8.63 5.30 -8.56
N LEU A 170 7.38 5.68 -8.33
CA LEU A 170 6.82 5.74 -6.98
C LEU A 170 6.48 4.33 -6.49
N PRO A 171 6.76 4.03 -5.20
CA PRO A 171 6.22 2.83 -4.58
C PRO A 171 4.70 2.79 -4.74
N ALA A 172 4.14 1.63 -5.09
CA ALA A 172 2.69 1.51 -5.34
C ALA A 172 1.84 1.97 -4.13
N PHE A 173 2.31 1.66 -2.91
CA PHE A 173 1.71 2.19 -1.68
C PHE A 173 1.79 3.72 -1.58
N ALA A 174 2.91 4.34 -1.97
CA ALA A 174 3.04 5.79 -1.94
C ALA A 174 2.01 6.45 -2.86
N LEU A 175 1.85 5.93 -4.08
CA LEU A 175 0.85 6.42 -5.03
C LEU A 175 -0.58 6.25 -4.49
N ALA A 176 -0.91 5.08 -3.93
CA ALA A 176 -2.21 4.85 -3.30
C ALA A 176 -2.49 5.80 -2.13
N GLN A 177 -1.50 6.05 -1.27
CA GLN A 177 -1.60 7.00 -0.15
C GLN A 177 -1.86 8.44 -0.64
N ILE A 178 -1.14 8.89 -1.67
CA ILE A 178 -1.30 10.22 -2.26
C ILE A 178 -2.69 10.37 -2.86
N VAL A 179 -3.10 9.45 -3.74
CA VAL A 179 -4.40 9.47 -4.41
C VAL A 179 -5.53 9.50 -3.38
N CYS A 180 -5.48 8.61 -2.39
CA CYS A 180 -6.53 8.50 -1.38
C CYS A 180 -6.60 9.69 -0.42
N THR A 181 -5.48 10.32 -0.13
CA THR A 181 -5.47 11.54 0.68
C THR A 181 -6.03 12.74 -0.08
N TYR A 182 -5.79 12.82 -1.39
CA TYR A 182 -6.27 13.95 -2.19
C TYR A 182 -7.73 13.84 -2.63
N ALA A 183 -8.24 12.63 -2.89
CA ALA A 183 -9.53 12.38 -3.56
C ALA A 183 -10.76 13.08 -2.93
N ASP A 184 -10.80 13.24 -1.61
CA ASP A 184 -11.93 13.87 -0.90
C ASP A 184 -11.59 15.28 -0.36
N THR A 185 -10.63 15.97 -0.98
CA THR A 185 -10.15 17.30 -0.55
C THR A 185 -10.17 18.31 -1.69
N ALA A 186 -9.89 19.58 -1.41
CA ALA A 186 -9.71 20.60 -2.44
C ALA A 186 -8.55 20.32 -3.41
N ALA A 187 -7.66 19.37 -3.09
CA ALA A 187 -6.63 18.89 -4.01
C ALA A 187 -7.22 18.18 -5.24
N ALA A 188 -8.44 17.63 -5.14
CA ALA A 188 -9.08 16.87 -6.21
C ALA A 188 -9.64 17.74 -7.35
N GLY A 189 -9.96 17.05 -8.46
CA GLY A 189 -10.86 17.53 -9.50
C GLY A 189 -12.33 17.46 -9.08
N SER A 190 -13.23 17.91 -9.96
CA SER A 190 -14.66 18.04 -9.69
C SER A 190 -15.41 16.72 -9.44
N ASP A 191 -14.82 15.58 -9.78
CA ASP A 191 -15.39 14.23 -9.67
C ASP A 191 -14.80 13.43 -8.49
N ARG A 192 -14.10 14.09 -7.56
CA ARG A 192 -13.34 13.43 -6.46
C ARG A 192 -12.22 12.51 -6.97
N SER A 193 -11.82 12.71 -8.22
CA SER A 193 -10.62 12.10 -8.77
C SER A 193 -9.45 13.09 -8.72
N VAL A 194 -8.24 12.57 -8.78
CA VAL A 194 -7.00 13.35 -8.75
C VAL A 194 -6.32 13.19 -10.09
N ILE A 195 -5.91 14.31 -10.69
CA ILE A 195 -5.11 14.29 -11.92
C ILE A 195 -3.65 14.46 -11.52
N LEU A 196 -2.85 13.41 -11.69
CA LEU A 196 -1.42 13.39 -11.39
C LEU A 196 -0.61 13.29 -12.66
N ALA A 197 0.52 13.99 -12.71
CA ALA A 197 1.52 13.87 -13.77
C ALA A 197 2.91 13.72 -13.15
N GLY A 198 3.85 13.18 -13.94
CA GLY A 198 5.26 13.10 -13.57
C GLY A 198 5.96 14.46 -13.55
N PRO A 199 7.28 14.49 -13.34
CA PRO A 199 8.07 15.71 -13.30
C PRO A 199 8.03 16.45 -14.63
N ASP A 200 8.48 17.70 -14.58
CA ASP A 200 8.79 18.44 -15.79
C ASP A 200 10.08 17.87 -16.39
N ASP A 201 10.21 17.88 -17.72
CA ASP A 201 11.33 17.27 -18.45
C ASP A 201 12.74 17.80 -18.02
N GLY A 202 12.79 18.89 -17.25
CA GLY A 202 14.01 19.46 -16.66
C GLY A 202 14.23 19.18 -15.15
N ASP A 203 13.28 18.55 -14.45
CA ASP A 203 13.33 18.24 -13.01
C ASP A 203 13.49 16.73 -12.74
N SER A 204 13.52 15.90 -13.80
CA SER A 204 13.94 14.50 -13.78
C SER A 204 15.42 14.41 -13.42
N GLY A 205 15.76 14.75 -12.18
CA GLY A 205 17.11 14.80 -11.65
C GLY A 205 17.78 13.44 -11.75
N GLY A 206 18.62 13.29 -12.78
CA GLY A 206 19.90 12.55 -12.81
C GLY A 206 20.08 11.39 -11.82
N GLY A 207 19.17 10.42 -11.83
CA GLY A 207 19.23 9.22 -11.00
C GLY A 207 19.51 7.95 -11.81
N SER A 208 20.30 8.05 -12.88
CA SER A 208 20.93 6.89 -13.53
C SER A 208 22.29 7.33 -14.04
N GLY A 209 23.17 7.68 -13.10
CA GLY A 209 24.58 7.47 -13.33
C GLY A 209 24.80 5.97 -13.27
N SER A 210 24.86 5.32 -14.43
CA SER A 210 25.60 4.07 -14.53
C SER A 210 27.04 4.44 -14.19
N ASP A 211 27.49 4.01 -13.01
CA ASP A 211 28.89 4.03 -12.62
C ASP A 211 29.67 3.03 -13.49
N ASP A 212 29.85 3.36 -14.78
CA ASP A 212 30.82 2.71 -15.67
C ASP A 212 32.09 3.57 -15.71
N GLY A 213 32.62 3.84 -14.52
CA GLY A 213 33.92 4.49 -14.31
C GLY A 213 35.06 3.49 -14.39
N GLY A 214 35.16 2.75 -15.50
CA GLY A 214 36.38 2.05 -15.88
C GLY A 214 37.43 3.06 -16.31
N ALA A 215 38.25 3.51 -15.37
CA ALA A 215 39.46 4.28 -15.65
C ALA A 215 40.67 3.43 -15.29
N ASP A 216 41.04 2.57 -16.23
CA ASP A 216 42.41 2.09 -16.38
C ASP A 216 43.29 3.31 -16.71
N GLY A 217 44.24 3.62 -15.85
CA GLY A 217 45.05 4.83 -15.95
C GLY A 217 46.39 4.64 -15.26
N ASP A 218 47.29 3.95 -15.95
CA ASP A 218 48.72 3.84 -15.65
C ASP A 218 49.37 5.23 -15.48
N GLY A 219 50.16 5.39 -14.42
CA GLY A 219 50.89 6.62 -14.14
C GLY A 219 51.98 6.45 -13.09
N ASN A 220 53.14 5.96 -13.54
CA ASN A 220 54.40 5.85 -12.80
C ASN A 220 54.82 7.16 -12.09
N GLY A 221 55.23 7.04 -10.83
CA GLY A 221 55.90 8.10 -10.06
C GLY A 221 56.54 7.56 -8.79
N ALA A 222 57.80 7.13 -8.91
CA ALA A 222 58.74 6.61 -7.91
C ALA A 222 58.44 6.82 -6.41
N SER A 223 58.52 5.73 -5.65
CA SER A 223 58.95 5.73 -4.25
C SER A 223 59.81 4.50 -4.00
N ASP A 224 60.98 4.76 -3.44
CA ASP A 224 62.04 3.82 -3.09
C ASP A 224 61.62 2.82 -1.99
N GLY A 225 62.18 1.61 -2.08
CA GLY A 225 62.53 0.76 -0.94
C GLY A 225 61.42 -0.13 -0.34
N ASP A 226 61.39 -1.41 -0.72
CA ASP A 226 61.94 -2.51 0.08
C ASP A 226 61.29 -3.87 -0.27
N GLU A 227 62.16 -4.77 -0.71
CA GLU A 227 62.20 -6.22 -0.50
C GLU A 227 60.87 -6.97 -0.26
N ASN A 228 60.40 -7.74 -1.25
CA ASN A 228 60.05 -9.14 -0.97
C ASN A 228 60.11 -10.05 -2.21
N THR A 229 60.45 -11.29 -1.89
CA THR A 229 60.97 -12.42 -2.62
C THR A 229 60.00 -13.16 -3.57
N GLY A 230 60.60 -13.71 -4.64
CA GLY A 230 60.36 -15.11 -5.05
C GLY A 230 59.44 -15.36 -6.25
N ASN A 231 60.05 -15.80 -7.36
CA ASN A 231 59.64 -16.80 -8.37
C ASN A 231 58.13 -17.05 -8.62
N VAL A 232 57.64 -17.17 -9.86
CA VAL A 232 57.88 -18.33 -10.75
C VAL A 232 57.57 -17.99 -12.23
N SER A 233 58.38 -18.61 -13.08
CA SER A 233 58.42 -18.77 -14.54
C SER A 233 57.10 -19.11 -15.27
N GLY A 234 57.01 -18.63 -16.53
CA GLY A 234 56.45 -19.33 -17.72
C GLY A 234 54.92 -19.43 -17.79
N ASP A 235 54.21 -19.26 -18.91
CA ASP A 235 54.58 -19.33 -20.34
C ASP A 235 53.49 -18.68 -21.22
N ASP A 236 53.92 -18.41 -22.45
CA ASP A 236 53.24 -17.98 -23.69
C ASP A 236 51.73 -18.24 -23.89
N GLY A 237 51.10 -17.30 -24.59
CA GLY A 237 49.78 -17.52 -25.20
C GLY A 237 49.14 -16.29 -25.84
N THR A 238 49.78 -15.74 -26.88
CA THR A 238 49.15 -14.74 -27.77
C THR A 238 48.00 -15.37 -28.55
N VAL A 239 46.79 -14.81 -28.46
CA VAL A 239 45.72 -15.01 -29.46
C VAL A 239 45.21 -13.65 -29.89
N SER A 240 45.42 -13.35 -31.16
CA SER A 240 44.87 -12.23 -31.89
C SER A 240 43.49 -12.58 -32.45
N GLY A 241 42.60 -11.58 -32.47
CA GLY A 241 41.52 -11.44 -33.46
C GLY A 241 40.25 -12.24 -33.17
N ASP A 242 39.15 -11.52 -32.95
CA ASP A 242 38.06 -11.48 -33.94
C ASP A 242 37.05 -10.40 -33.55
N ASP A 243 37.04 -9.34 -34.35
CA ASP A 243 35.95 -8.37 -34.49
C ASP A 243 34.67 -9.10 -34.92
N ALA A 244 33.57 -8.98 -34.18
CA ALA A 244 32.23 -9.08 -34.77
C ALA A 244 31.12 -8.57 -33.83
N ASP A 245 30.39 -7.59 -34.37
CA ASP A 245 28.99 -7.28 -34.14
C ASP A 245 28.56 -6.83 -32.73
N GLY A 246 28.89 -5.56 -32.45
CA GLY A 246 28.06 -4.72 -31.61
C GLY A 246 26.66 -4.62 -32.21
N GLY A 247 25.79 -5.55 -31.82
CA GLY A 247 24.36 -5.43 -32.04
C GLY A 247 23.89 -4.12 -31.42
N ARG A 248 23.64 -3.12 -32.26
CA ARG A 248 22.83 -1.96 -31.87
C ARG A 248 21.50 -2.54 -31.39
N THR A 249 21.32 -2.58 -30.08
CA THR A 249 19.99 -2.45 -29.52
C THR A 249 19.46 -1.14 -30.05
N GLU A 250 18.63 -1.23 -31.09
CA GLU A 250 17.82 -0.12 -31.54
C GLU A 250 17.06 0.35 -30.29
N ALA A 251 17.50 1.50 -29.76
CA ALA A 251 16.74 2.23 -28.77
C ALA A 251 15.41 2.55 -29.46
N GLY A 252 14.41 1.70 -29.19
CA GLY A 252 13.03 1.97 -29.56
C GLY A 252 12.66 3.37 -29.05
N PRO A 253 11.73 4.07 -29.73
CA PRO A 253 11.34 5.42 -29.32
C PRO A 253 11.01 5.41 -27.84
N GLY A 254 11.79 6.18 -27.06
CA GLY A 254 11.72 6.18 -25.61
C GLY A 254 10.29 6.36 -25.15
N SER A 255 9.75 5.33 -24.51
CA SER A 255 8.46 5.33 -23.83
C SER A 255 8.42 6.34 -22.67
N ASP A 256 9.54 7.01 -22.39
CA ASP A 256 9.76 7.89 -21.26
C ASP A 256 8.77 9.07 -21.22
N GLY A 257 8.30 9.57 -22.37
CA GLY A 257 7.30 10.65 -22.39
C GLY A 257 5.87 10.23 -22.01
N ALA A 258 5.54 8.94 -22.11
CA ALA A 258 4.19 8.44 -21.79
C ALA A 258 3.95 8.29 -20.28
N ASP A 259 5.03 8.25 -19.49
CA ASP A 259 4.98 8.05 -18.04
C ASP A 259 4.87 9.36 -17.25
N ASP A 260 5.24 10.48 -17.87
CA ASP A 260 5.05 11.84 -17.32
C ASP A 260 3.72 12.48 -17.75
N SER A 261 2.94 11.77 -18.58
CA SER A 261 1.64 12.22 -19.06
C SER A 261 0.59 12.23 -17.95
N PRO A 262 -0.29 13.26 -17.89
CA PRO A 262 -1.35 13.34 -16.90
C PRO A 262 -2.28 12.12 -16.90
N ARG A 263 -2.55 11.59 -15.72
CA ARG A 263 -3.44 10.45 -15.48
C ARG A 263 -4.42 10.78 -14.37
N ARG A 264 -5.66 10.31 -14.53
CA ARG A 264 -6.74 10.45 -13.55
C ARG A 264 -6.82 9.23 -12.64
N TYR A 265 -6.85 9.44 -11.34
CA TYR A 265 -6.93 8.41 -10.30
C TYR A 265 -8.14 8.63 -9.39
N GLY A 266 -8.83 7.54 -9.02
CA GLY A 266 -9.87 7.53 -8.00
C GLY A 266 -9.43 6.75 -6.77
N CYS A 267 -9.84 7.20 -5.58
CA CYS A 267 -9.65 6.43 -4.35
C CYS A 267 -10.83 5.48 -4.09
N ASP A 268 -10.87 4.39 -4.85
CA ASP A 268 -11.88 3.36 -4.67
C ASP A 268 -11.43 2.27 -3.69
N THR A 269 -12.37 1.41 -3.31
CA THR A 269 -12.08 0.25 -2.45
C THR A 269 -10.94 -0.63 -2.98
N PRO A 270 -10.84 -0.96 -4.28
CA PRO A 270 -9.72 -1.73 -4.80
C PRO A 270 -8.37 -1.07 -4.55
N LEU A 271 -8.23 0.25 -4.79
CA LEU A 271 -6.97 0.95 -4.56
C LEU A 271 -6.59 0.96 -3.07
N ARG A 272 -7.60 1.02 -2.18
CA ARG A 272 -7.37 0.98 -0.73
C ARG A 272 -6.92 -0.39 -0.23
N THR A 273 -7.48 -1.47 -0.78
CA THR A 273 -7.18 -2.85 -0.31
C THR A 273 -6.09 -3.55 -1.11
N HIS A 274 -5.79 -3.07 -2.32
CA HIS A 274 -4.78 -3.59 -3.25
C HIS A 274 -3.93 -2.44 -3.84
N PRO A 275 -3.17 -1.73 -2.99
CA PRO A 275 -2.36 -0.59 -3.41
C PRO A 275 -1.29 -0.95 -4.45
N GLU A 276 -0.92 -2.23 -4.59
CA GLU A 276 -0.05 -2.73 -5.67
C GLU A 276 -0.58 -2.42 -7.07
N ALA A 277 -1.89 -2.27 -7.24
CA ALA A 277 -2.51 -1.94 -8.53
C ALA A 277 -2.41 -0.45 -8.89
N ALA A 278 -1.91 0.41 -8.00
CA ALA A 278 -1.91 1.86 -8.16
C ALA A 278 -1.23 2.32 -9.45
N ALA A 279 -0.12 1.70 -9.83
CA ALA A 279 0.64 2.05 -11.05
C ALA A 279 -0.21 1.91 -12.33
N THR A 280 -1.19 1.02 -12.33
CA THR A 280 -2.08 0.75 -13.48
C THR A 280 -3.50 1.28 -13.29
N ALA A 281 -3.83 1.82 -12.12
CA ALA A 281 -5.17 2.29 -11.79
C ALA A 281 -5.53 3.63 -12.48
N GLY A 282 -4.52 4.39 -12.92
CA GLY A 282 -4.70 5.69 -13.55
C GLY A 282 -5.20 5.59 -14.99
N THR A 283 -6.26 6.33 -15.31
CA THR A 283 -6.74 6.48 -16.69
C THR A 283 -5.98 7.62 -17.38
N PRO A 284 -5.35 7.41 -18.55
CA PRO A 284 -4.67 8.48 -19.29
C PRO A 284 -5.67 9.55 -19.75
N LEU A 285 -5.21 10.80 -19.87
CA LEU A 285 -6.00 11.96 -20.29
C LEU A 285 -5.56 12.50 -21.65
#